data_AF-A0A925TM67-F1
#
_entry.id   AF-A0A925TM67-F1
#
_cell.length_a   1.000
_cell.length_b   1.000
_cell.length_c   1.000
_cell.angle_alpha   90.00
_cell.angle_beta   90.00
_cell.angle_gamma   90.00
#
_symmetry.space_group_name_H-M   'P 1'
#
loop_
_entity.id
_entity.type
_entity.pdbx_description
1 polymer ?
#
loop_
_entity_poly.entity_id
_entity_poly.type
_entity_poly.pdbx_seq_one_letter_code
_entity_poly.pdbx_strand_id
1 'polypeptide(L)'
;MIVQINSRGPTVEDQLRSLEQRYEHGLFASPLFFNCHTGRDHFSFDDNLRIFERAAELSARHGVPILHETHRGCALFNAPVAVRFLQALPELRLTADLSHFFCVHESDLSDQEAALDVILARADHIHARVGFAEGPQVSDPRNPLHAAPVARSFELWRRIIARACAEGRESFTATPEFGPVGYMPLLGREPVTVADPWEINLWMRDELRCQFAG
;
A
#
# COMPACT_ATOMS: atom_id res chain seq x y z
N MET A 1 -11.51 -10.94 -5.74
CA MET A 1 -10.11 -10.84 -6.24
C MET A 1 -9.74 -9.38 -6.32
N ILE A 2 -8.49 -9.02 -5.99
CA ILE A 2 -7.95 -7.66 -6.16
C ILE A 2 -6.96 -7.73 -7.32
N VAL A 3 -6.98 -6.75 -8.24
CA VAL A 3 -6.09 -6.74 -9.41
C VAL A 3 -5.04 -5.64 -9.26
N GLN A 4 -3.77 -6.00 -9.43
CA GLN A 4 -2.66 -5.05 -9.41
C GLN A 4 -2.53 -4.31 -10.74
N ILE A 5 -2.48 -2.98 -10.70
CA ILE A 5 -2.07 -2.11 -11.80
C ILE A 5 -0.73 -1.46 -11.44
N ASN A 6 0.29 -1.80 -12.23
CA ASN A 6 1.53 -1.03 -12.25
C ASN A 6 1.54 -0.21 -13.52
N SER A 7 1.13 1.07 -13.46
CA SER A 7 1.22 1.96 -14.61
C SER A 7 2.70 2.18 -14.97
N ARG A 8 3.02 2.15 -16.26
CA ARG A 8 4.40 2.12 -16.77
C ARG A 8 4.65 3.23 -17.77
N GLY A 9 5.94 3.54 -17.95
CA GLY A 9 6.42 4.51 -18.92
C GLY A 9 7.10 5.71 -18.28
N PRO A 10 8.01 6.37 -19.01
CA PRO A 10 8.79 7.49 -18.49
C PRO A 10 8.04 8.84 -18.54
N THR A 11 6.93 8.94 -19.27
CA THR A 11 6.15 10.17 -19.41
C THR A 11 4.76 10.05 -18.82
N VAL A 12 4.11 11.19 -18.54
CA VAL A 12 2.71 11.26 -18.09
C VAL A 12 1.78 10.57 -19.09
N GLU A 13 1.97 10.80 -20.39
CA GLU A 13 1.14 10.20 -21.44
C GLU A 13 1.30 8.68 -21.51
N ASP A 14 2.52 8.16 -21.27
CA ASP A 14 2.72 6.71 -21.19
C ASP A 14 2.07 6.11 -19.95
N GLN A 15 2.15 6.81 -18.80
CA GLN A 15 1.47 6.39 -17.57
C GLN A 15 -0.05 6.35 -17.75
N LEU A 16 -0.65 7.38 -18.36
CA LEU A 16 -2.08 7.45 -18.67
C LEU A 16 -2.50 6.29 -19.60
N ARG A 17 -1.79 6.10 -20.72
CA ARG A 17 -2.06 5.00 -21.66
C ARG A 17 -1.92 3.64 -20.99
N SER A 18 -0.88 3.44 -20.18
CA SER A 18 -0.66 2.18 -19.48
C SER A 18 -1.71 1.93 -18.39
N LEU A 19 -2.20 2.98 -17.71
CA LEU A 19 -3.25 2.88 -16.70
C LEU A 19 -4.55 2.39 -17.36
N GLU A 20 -4.99 3.08 -18.42
CA GLU A 20 -6.23 2.74 -19.15
C GLU A 20 -6.22 1.30 -19.64
N GLN A 21 -5.18 0.91 -20.39
CA GLN A 21 -5.07 -0.43 -20.96
C GLN A 21 -5.11 -1.53 -19.90
N ARG A 22 -4.45 -1.31 -18.76
CA ARG A 22 -4.39 -2.30 -17.66
C ARG A 22 -5.70 -2.37 -16.91
N TYR A 23 -6.34 -1.22 -16.67
CA TYR A 23 -7.64 -1.15 -16.04
C TYR A 23 -8.68 -1.89 -16.89
N GLU A 24 -8.81 -1.52 -18.17
CA GLU A 24 -9.77 -2.14 -19.09
C GLU A 24 -9.56 -3.65 -19.24
N HIS A 25 -8.31 -4.10 -19.40
CA HIS A 25 -8.01 -5.53 -19.47
C HIS A 25 -8.34 -6.24 -18.16
N GLY A 26 -8.01 -5.64 -17.01
CA GLY A 26 -8.28 -6.24 -15.71
C GLY A 26 -9.77 -6.35 -15.36
N LEU A 27 -10.66 -5.61 -16.03
CA LEU A 27 -12.11 -5.74 -15.85
C LEU A 27 -12.62 -7.15 -16.19
N PHE A 28 -11.97 -7.87 -17.11
CA PHE A 28 -12.30 -9.26 -17.43
C PHE A 28 -12.28 -10.16 -16.19
N ALA A 29 -11.44 -9.82 -15.21
CA ALA A 29 -11.25 -10.56 -13.98
C ALA A 29 -12.36 -10.30 -12.94
N SER A 30 -13.29 -9.35 -13.20
CA SER A 30 -14.33 -8.91 -12.26
C SER A 30 -13.79 -8.64 -10.84
N PRO A 31 -12.79 -7.74 -10.70
CA PRO A 31 -12.16 -7.49 -9.41
C PRO A 31 -13.09 -6.77 -8.44
N LEU A 32 -12.84 -6.96 -7.14
CA LEU A 32 -13.47 -6.16 -6.08
C LEU A 32 -13.06 -4.69 -6.22
N PHE A 33 -11.78 -4.47 -6.52
CA PHE A 33 -11.16 -3.19 -6.84
C PHE A 33 -9.78 -3.44 -7.45
N PHE A 34 -9.20 -2.39 -8.01
CA PHE A 34 -7.82 -2.35 -8.45
C PHE A 34 -6.93 -1.75 -7.38
N ASN A 35 -5.79 -2.36 -7.10
CA ASN A 35 -4.70 -1.71 -6.39
C ASN A 35 -3.72 -1.11 -7.41
N CYS A 36 -3.41 0.17 -7.30
CA CYS A 36 -2.67 0.90 -8.34
C CYS A 36 -1.43 1.62 -7.81
N HIS A 37 -0.29 1.33 -8.44
CA HIS A 37 0.95 2.11 -8.35
C HIS A 37 0.85 3.33 -9.26
N THR A 38 0.19 4.39 -8.77
CA THR A 38 -0.16 5.57 -9.57
C THR A 38 0.94 6.62 -9.60
N GLY A 39 1.24 7.09 -10.80
CA GLY A 39 2.17 8.19 -11.02
C GLY A 39 3.62 7.84 -10.66
N ARG A 40 4.45 8.87 -10.49
CA ARG A 40 5.87 8.75 -10.16
C ARG A 40 6.31 9.84 -9.19
N ASP A 41 7.26 9.49 -8.34
CA ASP A 41 7.84 10.40 -7.33
C ASP A 41 8.59 11.60 -7.92
N HIS A 42 9.08 11.47 -9.15
CA HIS A 42 9.80 12.52 -9.88
C HIS A 42 8.91 13.32 -10.85
N PHE A 43 7.61 13.03 -10.93
CA PHE A 43 6.67 13.86 -11.68
C PHE A 43 6.21 15.05 -10.84
N SER A 44 5.81 16.13 -11.50
CA SER A 44 5.25 17.30 -10.81
C SER A 44 3.92 16.94 -10.12
N PHE A 45 3.48 17.79 -9.18
CA PHE A 45 2.18 17.61 -8.54
C PHE A 45 1.04 17.59 -9.57
N ASP A 46 1.03 18.55 -10.49
CA ASP A 46 -0.01 18.69 -11.52
C ASP A 46 0.01 17.52 -12.51
N ASP A 47 1.20 17.02 -12.87
CA ASP A 47 1.33 15.85 -13.74
C ASP A 47 0.78 14.58 -13.09
N ASN A 48 1.11 14.34 -11.82
CA ASN A 48 0.55 13.22 -11.07
C ASN A 48 -0.97 13.39 -10.85
N LEU A 49 -1.43 14.62 -10.60
CA LEU A 49 -2.85 14.94 -10.43
C LEU A 49 -3.67 14.51 -11.65
N ARG A 50 -3.18 14.82 -12.87
CA ARG A 50 -3.81 14.36 -14.13
C ARG A 50 -3.99 12.85 -14.20
N ILE A 51 -3.02 12.07 -13.68
CA ILE A 51 -3.10 10.61 -13.68
C ILE A 51 -4.13 10.11 -12.66
N PHE A 52 -4.21 10.74 -11.48
CA PHE A 52 -5.24 10.41 -10.50
C PHE A 52 -6.65 10.77 -10.99
N GLU A 53 -6.82 11.94 -11.60
CA GLU A 53 -8.10 12.36 -12.20
C GLU A 53 -8.54 11.35 -13.26
N ARG A 54 -7.61 10.90 -14.11
CA ARG A 54 -7.93 9.87 -15.11
C ARG A 54 -8.31 8.54 -14.47
N ALA A 55 -7.63 8.13 -13.41
CA ALA A 55 -7.99 6.92 -12.65
C ALA A 55 -9.42 7.05 -12.07
N ALA A 56 -9.76 8.20 -11.50
CA ALA A 56 -11.09 8.47 -10.96
C ALA A 56 -12.17 8.42 -12.06
N GLU A 57 -11.91 8.98 -13.23
CA GLU A 57 -12.82 8.90 -14.39
C GLU A 57 -13.07 7.45 -14.83
N LEU A 58 -12.03 6.63 -14.92
CA LEU A 58 -12.15 5.21 -15.28
C LEU A 58 -12.95 4.43 -14.23
N SER A 59 -12.69 4.70 -12.95
CA SER A 59 -13.42 4.09 -11.84
C SER A 59 -14.90 4.44 -11.90
N ALA A 60 -15.23 5.72 -12.05
CA ALA A 60 -16.62 6.20 -12.17
C ALA A 60 -17.33 5.64 -13.41
N ARG A 61 -16.63 5.55 -14.55
CA ARG A 61 -17.19 5.05 -15.81
C ARG A 61 -17.60 3.58 -15.74
N HIS A 62 -16.80 2.74 -15.10
CA HIS A 62 -16.99 1.29 -15.09
C HIS A 62 -17.56 0.76 -13.77
N GLY A 63 -17.67 1.59 -12.73
CA GLY A 63 -18.21 1.22 -11.42
C GLY A 63 -17.30 0.29 -10.60
N VAL A 64 -16.02 0.18 -10.96
CA VAL A 64 -15.04 -0.64 -10.23
C VAL A 64 -14.00 0.27 -9.56
N PRO A 65 -13.82 0.23 -8.23
CA PRO A 65 -12.92 1.13 -7.52
C PRO A 65 -11.45 0.96 -7.91
N ILE A 66 -10.70 2.05 -7.89
CA ILE A 66 -9.23 2.05 -7.89
C ILE A 66 -8.77 2.59 -6.54
N LEU A 67 -8.00 1.78 -5.80
CA LEU A 67 -7.29 2.19 -4.61
C LEU A 67 -5.83 2.46 -4.97
N HIS A 68 -5.29 3.55 -4.44
CA HIS A 68 -3.94 4.00 -4.75
C HIS A 68 -2.98 3.62 -3.63
N GLU A 69 -1.92 2.88 -3.99
CA GLU A 69 -0.97 2.38 -2.99
C GLU A 69 -0.01 3.48 -2.52
N THR A 70 0.20 3.57 -1.21
CA THR A 70 1.33 4.32 -0.65
C THR A 70 2.63 3.56 -0.95
N HIS A 71 3.32 3.92 -2.03
CA HIS A 71 4.48 3.15 -2.49
C HIS A 71 5.64 4.08 -2.87
N ARG A 72 6.87 3.71 -2.45
CA ARG A 72 8.09 4.45 -2.83
C ARG A 72 8.30 4.39 -4.36
N GLY A 73 8.65 5.50 -5.00
CA GLY A 73 8.73 5.53 -6.47
C GLY A 73 7.41 5.82 -7.20
N CYS A 74 6.29 5.94 -6.47
CA CYS A 74 4.99 6.39 -7.01
C CYS A 74 4.68 7.82 -6.52
N ALA A 75 3.54 8.38 -6.94
CA ALA A 75 3.17 9.74 -6.53
C ALA A 75 2.97 9.87 -5.00
N LEU A 76 2.46 8.83 -4.34
CA LEU A 76 2.21 8.79 -2.90
C LEU A 76 3.41 8.20 -2.14
N PHE A 77 4.63 8.67 -2.39
CA PHE A 77 5.86 8.04 -1.86
C PHE A 77 6.22 8.43 -0.42
N ASN A 78 5.67 9.51 0.12
CA ASN A 78 5.85 9.91 1.52
C ASN A 78 4.57 10.51 2.11
N ALA A 79 4.50 10.57 3.45
CA ALA A 79 3.28 11.01 4.14
C ALA A 79 2.87 12.46 3.84
N PRO A 80 3.74 13.49 3.90
CA PRO A 80 3.35 14.86 3.57
C PRO A 80 2.84 15.03 2.13
N VAL A 81 3.46 14.37 1.15
CA VAL A 81 3.03 14.41 -0.26
C VAL A 81 1.69 13.69 -0.42
N ALA A 82 1.51 12.53 0.22
CA ALA A 82 0.23 11.82 0.18
C ALA A 82 -0.92 12.68 0.75
N VAL A 83 -0.69 13.38 1.87
CA VAL A 83 -1.68 14.32 2.44
C VAL A 83 -2.09 15.41 1.44
N ARG A 84 -1.15 15.97 0.68
CA ARG A 84 -1.47 17.00 -0.34
C ARG A 84 -2.40 16.47 -1.42
N PHE A 85 -2.18 15.24 -1.90
CA PHE A 85 -3.09 14.62 -2.88
C PHE A 85 -4.46 14.30 -2.26
N LEU A 86 -4.51 13.78 -1.03
CA LEU A 86 -5.78 13.50 -0.34
C LEU A 86 -6.62 14.76 -0.07
N GLN A 87 -5.97 15.91 0.13
CA GLN A 87 -6.65 17.20 0.26
C GLN A 87 -7.16 17.72 -1.08
N ALA A 88 -6.38 17.56 -2.15
CA ALA A 88 -6.77 17.98 -3.49
C ALA A 88 -7.85 17.08 -4.12
N LEU A 89 -7.87 15.80 -3.76
CA LEU A 89 -8.79 14.79 -4.26
C LEU A 89 -9.52 14.12 -3.09
N PRO A 90 -10.62 14.71 -2.57
CA PRO A 90 -11.30 14.20 -1.38
C PRO A 90 -11.83 12.76 -1.50
N GLU A 91 -12.15 12.32 -2.73
CA GLU A 91 -12.63 10.97 -3.06
C GLU A 91 -11.49 9.94 -3.21
N LEU A 92 -10.22 10.36 -3.17
CA LEU A 92 -9.09 9.46 -3.33
C LEU A 92 -9.02 8.46 -2.17
N ARG A 93 -9.05 7.16 -2.52
CA ARG A 93 -8.98 6.05 -1.56
C ARG A 93 -7.66 5.31 -1.71
N LEU A 94 -7.16 4.77 -0.59
CA LEU A 94 -5.83 4.22 -0.51
C LEU A 94 -5.80 2.71 -0.28
N THR A 95 -4.80 2.08 -0.87
CA THR A 95 -4.19 0.87 -0.30
C THR A 95 -3.05 1.34 0.61
N ALA A 96 -3.19 1.09 1.91
CA ALA A 96 -2.18 1.44 2.89
C ALA A 96 -1.08 0.36 2.91
N ASP A 97 0.00 0.61 2.17
CA ASP A 97 1.30 -0.05 2.34
C ASP A 97 2.25 0.92 3.05
N LEU A 98 2.08 1.03 4.37
CA LEU A 98 2.85 2.01 5.16
C LEU A 98 4.32 1.61 5.31
N SER A 99 4.68 0.38 4.96
CA SER A 99 6.05 -0.12 5.04
C SER A 99 7.02 0.73 4.19
N HIS A 100 6.53 1.26 3.07
CA HIS A 100 7.27 2.19 2.23
C HIS A 100 7.59 3.51 2.94
N PHE A 101 6.67 4.02 3.75
CA PHE A 101 6.88 5.27 4.48
C PHE A 101 7.89 5.12 5.60
N PHE A 102 7.93 3.96 6.27
CA PHE A 102 8.96 3.69 7.28
C PHE A 102 10.36 3.80 6.67
N CYS A 103 10.54 3.21 5.48
CA CYS A 103 11.78 3.27 4.73
C CYS A 103 12.12 4.69 4.23
N VAL A 104 11.14 5.44 3.72
CA VAL A 104 11.38 6.78 3.15
C VAL A 104 11.66 7.82 4.24
N HIS A 105 11.09 7.64 5.42
CA HIS A 105 11.22 8.56 6.55
C HIS A 105 12.22 8.11 7.61
N GLU A 106 12.91 6.99 7.39
CA GLU A 106 13.90 6.45 8.33
C GLU A 106 13.38 6.34 9.78
N SER A 107 12.09 6.01 9.93
CA SER A 107 11.39 6.06 11.23
C SER A 107 10.18 5.13 11.27
N ASP A 108 9.50 5.09 12.43
CA ASP A 108 8.23 4.37 12.64
C ASP A 108 7.00 5.30 12.49
N LEU A 109 7.22 6.50 11.93
CA LEU A 109 6.23 7.55 11.68
C LEU A 109 5.58 8.14 12.93
N SER A 110 6.10 7.87 14.13
CA SER A 110 5.55 8.40 15.40
C SER A 110 5.62 9.94 15.50
N ASP A 111 6.50 10.57 14.72
CA ASP A 111 6.63 12.02 14.61
C ASP A 111 5.68 12.66 13.57
N GLN A 112 4.87 11.84 12.88
CA GLN A 112 4.01 12.26 11.76
C GLN A 112 2.52 11.93 11.98
N GLU A 113 2.06 11.84 13.23
CA GLU A 113 0.70 11.45 13.60
C GLU A 113 -0.40 12.25 12.88
N ALA A 114 -0.25 13.56 12.72
CA ALA A 114 -1.24 14.38 12.02
C ALA A 114 -1.39 14.00 10.53
N ALA A 115 -0.29 13.62 9.87
CA ALA A 115 -0.34 13.14 8.50
C ALA A 115 -0.93 11.72 8.44
N LEU A 116 -0.55 10.86 9.39
CA LEU A 116 -1.11 9.52 9.53
C LEU A 116 -2.63 9.57 9.70
N ASP A 117 -3.17 10.43 10.56
CA ASP A 117 -4.62 10.56 10.75
C ASP A 117 -5.37 10.77 9.43
N VAL A 118 -4.86 11.64 8.56
CA VAL A 118 -5.45 11.91 7.24
C VAL A 118 -5.34 10.68 6.32
N ILE A 119 -4.17 10.04 6.29
CA ILE A 119 -3.89 8.88 5.44
C ILE A 119 -4.72 7.67 5.85
N LEU A 120 -4.72 7.31 7.13
CA LEU A 120 -5.44 6.17 7.68
C LEU A 120 -6.96 6.35 7.54
N ALA A 121 -7.47 7.59 7.64
CA ALA A 121 -8.87 7.90 7.38
C ALA A 121 -9.32 7.59 5.95
N ARG A 122 -8.37 7.47 5.00
CA ARG A 122 -8.63 7.26 3.57
C ARG A 122 -8.22 5.87 3.06
N ALA A 123 -7.73 4.99 3.94
CA ALA A 123 -7.31 3.64 3.59
C ALA A 123 -8.47 2.63 3.58
N ASP A 124 -8.65 1.89 2.49
CA ASP A 124 -9.70 0.87 2.33
C ASP A 124 -9.19 -0.55 2.06
N HIS A 125 -7.88 -0.67 1.89
CA HIS A 125 -7.17 -1.93 1.83
C HIS A 125 -5.84 -1.80 2.56
N ILE A 126 -5.38 -2.88 3.19
CA ILE A 126 -4.07 -2.92 3.83
C ILE A 126 -3.17 -3.89 3.07
N HIS A 127 -1.97 -3.42 2.75
CA HIS A 127 -0.84 -4.26 2.42
C HIS A 127 -0.03 -4.47 3.70
N ALA A 128 -0.10 -5.70 4.22
CA ALA A 128 0.32 -6.03 5.58
C ALA A 128 1.78 -6.48 5.62
N ARG A 129 2.67 -5.66 5.09
CA ARG A 129 4.11 -5.83 5.23
C ARG A 129 4.62 -4.97 6.36
N VAL A 130 5.52 -5.53 7.17
CA VAL A 130 6.12 -4.79 8.29
C VAL A 130 7.43 -4.18 7.81
N GLY A 131 7.44 -2.85 7.68
CA GLY A 131 8.65 -2.06 7.44
C GLY A 131 9.37 -1.70 8.74
N PHE A 132 10.56 -1.15 8.60
CA PHE A 132 11.37 -0.57 9.66
C PHE A 132 12.12 0.65 9.09
N ALA A 133 12.81 1.42 9.94
CA ALA A 133 13.46 2.67 9.52
C ALA A 133 14.32 2.51 8.26
N GLU A 134 15.13 1.45 8.16
CA GLU A 134 16.06 1.27 7.04
C GLU A 134 15.48 0.44 5.88
N GLY A 135 14.21 0.06 5.93
CA GLY A 135 13.67 -0.78 4.86
C GLY A 135 12.18 -1.10 4.93
N PRO A 136 11.56 -1.40 3.78
CA PRO A 136 10.13 -1.71 3.70
C PRO A 136 9.77 -3.08 4.26
N GLN A 137 10.73 -3.89 4.67
CA GLN A 137 10.49 -5.26 5.09
C GLN A 137 11.51 -5.69 6.14
N VAL A 138 11.03 -6.04 7.32
CA VAL A 138 11.82 -6.79 8.30
C VAL A 138 12.11 -8.20 7.78
N SER A 139 13.23 -8.80 8.19
CA SER A 139 13.61 -10.13 7.71
C SER A 139 12.61 -11.22 8.12
N ASP A 140 12.05 -11.14 9.32
CA ASP A 140 11.05 -12.09 9.82
C ASP A 140 10.25 -11.44 10.96
N PRO A 141 8.95 -11.14 10.80
CA PRO A 141 8.16 -10.48 11.84
C PRO A 141 7.95 -11.33 13.10
N ARG A 142 8.30 -12.64 13.06
CA ARG A 142 8.28 -13.54 14.23
C ARG A 142 9.50 -13.34 15.13
N ASN A 143 10.55 -12.67 14.64
CA ASN A 143 11.77 -12.44 15.41
C ASN A 143 11.53 -11.35 16.47
N PRO A 144 11.82 -11.59 17.76
CA PRO A 144 11.64 -10.61 18.83
C PRO A 144 12.40 -9.29 18.61
N LEU A 145 13.51 -9.30 17.84
CA LEU A 145 14.24 -8.08 17.51
C LEU A 145 13.43 -7.11 16.63
N HIS A 146 12.41 -7.61 15.93
CA HIS A 146 11.48 -6.83 15.12
C HIS A 146 10.18 -6.49 15.86
N ALA A 147 10.09 -6.73 17.17
CA ALA A 147 8.86 -6.53 17.93
C ALA A 147 8.34 -5.08 17.88
N ALA A 148 9.22 -4.08 17.90
CA ALA A 148 8.84 -2.67 17.84
C ALA A 148 8.16 -2.29 16.50
N PRO A 149 8.78 -2.50 15.32
CA PRO A 149 8.13 -2.19 14.04
C PRO A 149 6.87 -3.04 13.80
N VAL A 150 6.83 -4.29 14.27
CA VAL A 150 5.62 -5.13 14.23
C VAL A 150 4.51 -4.49 15.05
N ALA A 151 4.76 -4.14 16.32
CA ALA A 151 3.76 -3.54 17.20
C ALA A 151 3.20 -2.23 16.62
N ARG A 152 4.07 -1.38 16.08
CA ARG A 152 3.65 -0.14 15.41
C ARG A 152 2.79 -0.41 14.18
N SER A 153 3.20 -1.33 13.31
CA SER A 153 2.42 -1.68 12.11
C SER A 153 1.01 -2.14 12.48
N PHE A 154 0.88 -3.03 13.47
CA PHE A 154 -0.42 -3.51 13.96
C PHE A 154 -1.27 -2.41 14.63
N GLU A 155 -0.65 -1.45 15.32
CA GLU A 155 -1.36 -0.28 15.85
C GLU A 155 -1.96 0.59 14.74
N LEU A 156 -1.20 0.89 13.68
CA LEU A 156 -1.68 1.65 12.53
C LEU A 156 -2.80 0.91 11.79
N TRP A 157 -2.66 -0.42 11.58
CA TRP A 157 -3.69 -1.24 10.96
C TRP A 157 -4.97 -1.29 11.80
N ARG A 158 -4.84 -1.35 13.13
CA ARG A 158 -5.99 -1.31 14.04
C ARG A 158 -6.78 -0.01 13.91
N ARG A 159 -6.12 1.13 13.69
CA ARG A 159 -6.80 2.43 13.45
C ARG A 159 -7.62 2.40 12.16
N ILE A 160 -7.07 1.86 11.07
CA ILE A 160 -7.78 1.71 9.78
C ILE A 160 -9.02 0.83 9.95
N ILE A 161 -8.85 -0.33 10.62
CA ILE A 161 -9.93 -1.31 10.82
C ILE A 161 -10.99 -0.75 11.78
N ALA A 162 -10.60 -0.11 12.88
CA ALA A 162 -11.55 0.52 13.81
C ALA A 162 -12.41 1.58 13.13
N ARG A 163 -11.81 2.40 12.25
CA ARG A 163 -12.55 3.35 11.40
C ARG A 163 -13.53 2.62 10.48
N ALA A 164 -13.08 1.58 9.78
CA ALA A 164 -13.95 0.77 8.91
C ALA A 164 -15.15 0.16 9.67
N CYS A 165 -14.93 -0.35 10.89
CA CYS A 165 -16.00 -0.86 11.75
C CYS A 165 -16.96 0.25 12.18
N ALA A 166 -16.45 1.43 12.55
CA ALA A 166 -17.27 2.59 12.91
C ALA A 166 -18.12 3.11 11.74
N GLU A 167 -17.65 2.95 10.50
CA GLU A 167 -18.41 3.21 9.27
C GLU A 167 -19.44 2.11 8.95
N GLY A 168 -19.52 1.04 9.74
CA GLY A 168 -20.45 -0.08 9.53
C GLY A 168 -20.05 -1.02 8.40
N ARG A 169 -18.77 -1.06 8.01
CA ARG A 169 -18.31 -1.99 6.96
C ARG A 169 -18.38 -3.43 7.47
N GLU A 170 -19.10 -4.28 6.73
CA GLU A 170 -19.26 -5.70 7.05
C GLU A 170 -17.98 -6.53 6.85
N SER A 171 -17.07 -6.05 6.01
CA SER A 171 -15.80 -6.73 5.74
C SER A 171 -14.69 -5.73 5.42
N PHE A 172 -13.46 -6.15 5.67
CA PHE A 172 -12.25 -5.42 5.32
C PHE A 172 -11.23 -6.38 4.71
N THR A 173 -10.42 -5.89 3.77
CA THR A 173 -9.44 -6.73 3.07
C THR A 173 -8.03 -6.32 3.46
N ALA A 174 -7.16 -7.32 3.67
CA ALA A 174 -5.74 -7.12 3.91
C ALA A 174 -4.95 -8.22 3.17
N THR A 175 -3.81 -7.84 2.61
CA THR A 175 -2.92 -8.74 1.87
C THR A 175 -1.58 -8.87 2.60
N PRO A 176 -1.25 -10.03 3.18
CA PRO A 176 0.12 -10.34 3.55
C PRO A 176 0.99 -10.39 2.29
N GLU A 177 2.07 -9.60 2.26
CA GLU A 177 2.86 -9.39 1.05
C GLU A 177 4.37 -9.26 1.31
N PHE A 178 4.90 -10.07 2.22
CA PHE A 178 6.34 -10.23 2.36
C PHE A 178 6.93 -10.76 1.04
N GLY A 179 7.84 -9.98 0.47
CA GLY A 179 8.40 -10.19 -0.86
C GLY A 179 9.59 -11.15 -0.88
N PRO A 180 9.92 -11.70 -2.07
CA PRO A 180 11.04 -12.62 -2.28
C PRO A 180 12.40 -11.89 -2.31
N VAL A 181 13.45 -12.57 -2.82
CA VAL A 181 14.79 -12.00 -3.02
C VAL A 181 14.71 -10.59 -3.65
N GLY A 182 15.49 -9.67 -3.09
CA GLY A 182 15.40 -8.23 -3.36
C GLY A 182 14.75 -7.47 -2.20
N TYR A 183 13.64 -8.00 -1.67
CA TYR A 183 13.08 -7.59 -0.38
C TYR A 183 13.62 -8.45 0.77
N MET A 184 13.68 -9.76 0.58
CA MET A 184 14.20 -10.70 1.57
C MET A 184 15.73 -10.80 1.44
N PRO A 185 16.49 -10.47 2.51
CA PRO A 185 17.95 -10.61 2.49
C PRO A 185 18.39 -12.05 2.25
N LEU A 186 19.55 -12.21 1.60
CA LEU A 186 20.19 -13.51 1.37
C LEU A 186 21.14 -13.87 2.51
N LEU A 187 21.29 -15.17 2.75
CA LEU A 187 22.24 -15.76 3.67
C LEU A 187 23.59 -15.92 2.97
N GLY A 188 24.52 -15.03 3.26
CA GLY A 188 25.88 -15.10 2.74
C GLY A 188 25.94 -14.92 1.23
N ARG A 189 26.66 -15.83 0.54
CA ARG A 189 26.89 -15.74 -0.91
C ARG A 189 25.97 -16.63 -1.75
N GLU A 190 25.19 -17.49 -1.10
CA GLU A 190 24.26 -18.40 -1.77
C GLU A 190 22.89 -17.74 -1.93
N PRO A 191 22.08 -18.14 -2.94
CA PRO A 191 20.74 -17.61 -3.17
C PRO A 191 19.69 -18.18 -2.18
N VAL A 192 20.06 -18.29 -0.91
CA VAL A 192 19.19 -18.75 0.19
C VAL A 192 18.71 -17.53 0.95
N THR A 193 17.41 -17.36 1.17
CA THR A 193 16.87 -16.25 1.95
C THR A 193 17.05 -16.46 3.46
N VAL A 194 17.13 -15.37 4.22
CA VAL A 194 17.22 -15.42 5.69
C VAL A 194 15.97 -16.03 6.33
N ALA A 195 14.82 -15.90 5.69
CA ALA A 195 13.57 -16.56 6.07
C ALA A 195 12.75 -16.91 4.82
N ASP A 196 11.79 -17.83 4.95
CA ASP A 196 10.86 -18.19 3.87
C ASP A 196 9.70 -17.18 3.80
N PRO A 197 9.58 -16.37 2.74
CA PRO A 197 8.48 -15.42 2.58
C PRO A 197 7.11 -16.09 2.53
N TRP A 198 7.00 -17.33 2.05
CA TRP A 198 5.72 -18.05 2.03
C TRP A 198 5.24 -18.35 3.45
N GLU A 199 6.10 -18.92 4.29
CA GLU A 199 5.78 -19.19 5.69
C GLU A 199 5.44 -17.91 6.46
N ILE A 200 6.18 -16.82 6.20
CA ILE A 200 5.90 -15.51 6.80
C ILE A 200 4.52 -15.01 6.39
N ASN A 201 4.16 -15.09 5.10
CA ASN A 201 2.85 -14.63 4.65
C ASN A 201 1.69 -15.47 5.21
N LEU A 202 1.90 -16.79 5.39
CA LEU A 202 0.95 -17.65 6.09
C LEU A 202 0.79 -17.23 7.56
N TRP A 203 1.91 -16.97 8.25
CA TRP A 203 1.88 -16.50 9.63
C TRP A 203 1.18 -15.14 9.76
N MET A 204 1.53 -14.18 8.90
CA MET A 204 0.89 -12.86 8.87
C MET A 204 -0.61 -12.95 8.61
N ARG A 205 -1.05 -13.82 7.69
CA ARG A 205 -2.49 -14.07 7.47
C ARG A 205 -3.19 -14.51 8.75
N ASP A 206 -2.58 -15.46 9.47
CA ASP A 206 -3.18 -16.04 10.67
C ASP A 206 -3.16 -15.04 11.84
N GLU A 207 -2.10 -14.25 11.98
CA GLU A 207 -2.01 -13.18 12.98
C GLU A 207 -3.04 -12.07 12.71
N LEU A 208 -3.18 -11.60 11.47
CA LEU A 208 -4.20 -10.62 11.09
C LEU A 208 -5.62 -11.14 11.40
N ARG A 209 -5.88 -12.42 11.14
CA ARG A 209 -7.16 -13.04 11.51
C ARG A 209 -7.33 -13.11 13.02
N CYS A 210 -6.31 -13.50 13.77
CA CYS A 210 -6.38 -13.58 15.22
C CYS A 210 -6.67 -12.21 15.86
N GLN A 211 -6.04 -11.15 15.33
CA GLN A 211 -6.15 -9.79 15.87
C GLN A 211 -7.43 -9.06 15.44
N PHE A 212 -7.97 -9.37 14.24
CA PHE A 212 -9.01 -8.55 13.60
C PHE A 212 -10.22 -9.31 13.05
N ALA A 213 -10.20 -10.64 12.98
CA ALA A 213 -11.39 -11.40 12.59
C ALA A 213 -12.28 -11.58 13.83
N GLY A 214 -13.31 -10.73 13.93
CA GLY A 214 -14.37 -10.77 14.93
C GLY A 214 -15.68 -10.30 14.34
#